data_AF-A0A256WGH3-F1
#
_entry.id   AF-A0A256WGH3-F1
#
_cell.length_a   1.000
_cell.length_b   1.000
_cell.length_c   1.000
_cell.angle_alpha   90.00
_cell.angle_beta   90.00
_cell.angle_gamma   90.00
#
_symmetry.space_group_name_H-M   'P 1'
#
loop_
_entity.id
_entity.type
_entity.pdbx_description
1 polymer ?
#
loop_
_entity_poly.entity_id
_entity_poly.type
_entity_poly.pdbx_seq_one_letter_code
_entity_poly.pdbx_strand_id
1 'polypeptide(L)'
;MQTATDIIDLFELKQPCGISPRGYYSGQPLEKGGTSIPGKAAPAIRWLFNKGYIKSTDKVLDYGAGKFGRNGIFLREQGCEVFCYDPFNGTDKNGWNGVAKTISLPSTLFDVAFSCFVLNVVPFHTEQSIIKEVNSFAKYAFHVTRNTDIFDSIKKALGRKDKLVGKFFLDNFATDLEKEQYEAGELDEDTILEFCMYGVQTSKGFQRIPCCEKQGMKLLRSTGGFKIYES
;
A
#
# COMPACT_ATOMS: atom_id res chain seq x y z
N MET A 1 -3.13 -17.91 23.52
CA MET A 1 -2.83 -17.86 22.08
C MET A 1 -3.44 -16.55 21.59
N GLN A 2 -2.67 -15.47 21.63
CA GLN A 2 -3.13 -14.15 21.16
C GLN A 2 -3.19 -14.20 19.64
N THR A 3 -4.27 -13.69 19.07
CA THR A 3 -4.45 -13.62 17.62
C THR A 3 -3.70 -12.41 17.08
N ALA A 4 -3.27 -12.42 15.82
CA ALA A 4 -2.63 -11.26 15.18
C ALA A 4 -3.51 -9.98 15.19
N THR A 5 -4.82 -10.14 15.45
CA THR A 5 -5.75 -9.03 15.67
C THR A 5 -5.52 -8.35 17.02
N ASP A 6 -5.20 -9.13 18.07
CA ASP A 6 -4.95 -8.61 19.43
C ASP A 6 -3.61 -7.86 19.55
N ILE A 7 -2.66 -8.13 18.64
CA ILE A 7 -1.33 -7.49 18.61
C ILE A 7 -1.40 -6.07 18.01
N ILE A 8 -2.35 -5.81 17.09
CA ILE A 8 -2.54 -4.48 16.48
C ILE A 8 -3.03 -3.46 17.53
N ASP A 9 -3.91 -3.89 18.45
CA ASP A 9 -4.45 -3.04 19.51
C ASP A 9 -3.38 -2.66 20.57
N LEU A 10 -2.35 -3.50 20.77
CA LEU A 10 -1.25 -3.21 21.71
C LEU A 10 -0.28 -2.12 21.22
N PHE A 11 -0.17 -1.92 19.91
CA PHE A 11 0.65 -0.86 19.30
C PHE A 11 -0.08 0.50 19.20
N GLU A 12 -1.33 0.60 19.66
CA GLU A 12 -2.13 1.82 19.59
C GLU A 12 -1.61 2.98 20.44
N LEU A 13 -0.71 2.75 21.40
CA LEU A 13 -0.54 3.71 22.49
C LEU A 13 0.69 4.64 22.50
N LYS A 14 1.69 4.55 21.60
CA LYS A 14 2.92 5.35 21.85
C LYS A 14 3.62 6.16 20.77
N GLN A 15 3.43 6.01 19.44
CA GLN A 15 4.24 6.82 18.50
C GLN A 15 3.56 7.24 17.17
N PRO A 16 3.92 8.43 16.62
CA PRO A 16 3.47 8.89 15.31
C PRO A 16 3.99 7.97 14.20
N CYS A 17 3.13 7.60 13.26
CA CYS A 17 3.55 6.79 12.13
C CYS A 17 4.55 7.54 11.25
N GLY A 18 5.51 6.80 10.68
CA GLY A 18 6.34 7.29 9.58
C GLY A 18 7.75 7.76 9.93
N ILE A 19 8.11 7.83 11.21
CA ILE A 19 9.49 8.01 11.65
C ILE A 19 9.79 6.84 12.58
N SER A 20 10.78 6.01 12.21
CA SER A 20 11.26 5.01 13.15
C SER A 20 11.81 5.76 14.37
N PRO A 21 11.41 5.42 15.61
CA PRO A 21 12.00 6.02 16.82
C PRO A 21 13.52 5.89 16.85
N ARG A 22 14.05 4.99 16.04
CA ARG A 22 15.43 4.55 16.04
C ARG A 22 16.28 5.33 15.03
N GLY A 23 15.70 6.17 14.17
CA GLY A 23 16.44 7.22 13.43
C GLY A 23 17.26 6.80 12.20
N TYR A 24 17.20 5.54 11.74
CA TYR A 24 18.16 5.04 10.73
C TYR A 24 17.64 4.87 9.29
N TYR A 25 16.33 4.94 9.00
CA TYR A 25 15.83 4.78 7.62
C TYR A 25 14.61 5.66 7.29
N SER A 26 14.69 6.39 6.17
CA SER A 26 13.65 7.33 5.68
C SER A 26 12.64 6.71 4.70
N GLY A 27 12.76 5.41 4.42
CA GLY A 27 11.77 4.68 3.63
C GLY A 27 11.94 4.75 2.10
N GLN A 28 13.05 5.29 1.58
CA GLN A 28 13.21 5.55 0.13
C GLN A 28 13.13 4.25 -0.69
N PRO A 29 12.25 4.14 -1.70
CA PRO A 29 12.17 2.94 -2.52
C PRO A 29 13.44 2.81 -3.38
N LEU A 30 13.92 1.59 -3.58
CA LEU A 30 14.96 1.37 -4.59
C LEU A 30 14.36 1.58 -5.99
N GLU A 31 15.12 2.29 -6.83
CA GLU A 31 14.89 2.62 -8.24
C GLU A 31 13.59 2.12 -8.90
N LYS A 32 12.67 3.05 -9.23
CA LYS A 32 11.53 2.93 -10.17
C LYS A 32 10.73 1.60 -10.12
N GLY A 33 10.70 0.94 -8.97
CA GLY A 33 10.29 -0.46 -8.86
C GLY A 33 8.85 -0.70 -8.44
N GLY A 34 7.88 -0.03 -9.05
CA GLY A 34 6.47 -0.34 -8.79
C GLY A 34 6.15 -1.81 -9.10
N THR A 35 5.53 -2.52 -8.15
CA THR A 35 5.11 -3.91 -8.36
C THR A 35 3.83 -3.91 -9.21
N SER A 36 3.95 -4.06 -10.53
CA SER A 36 2.77 -4.24 -11.38
C SER A 36 2.42 -5.73 -11.53
N ILE A 37 1.16 -6.08 -11.32
CA ILE A 37 0.65 -7.46 -11.35
C ILE A 37 -0.34 -7.58 -12.53
N PRO A 38 -0.10 -8.47 -13.51
CA PRO A 38 -1.08 -8.73 -14.57
C PRO A 38 -2.27 -9.56 -14.04
N GLY A 39 -3.34 -9.64 -14.82
CA GLY A 39 -4.48 -10.53 -14.54
C GLY A 39 -5.72 -9.80 -14.01
N LYS A 40 -6.55 -10.53 -13.24
CA LYS A 40 -7.87 -10.06 -12.78
C LYS A 40 -7.75 -8.86 -11.84
N ALA A 41 -8.75 -7.97 -11.84
CA ALA A 41 -8.86 -6.87 -10.88
C ALA A 41 -8.67 -7.31 -9.42
N ALA A 42 -8.20 -6.39 -8.57
CA ALA A 42 -8.03 -6.68 -7.16
C ALA A 42 -9.39 -7.04 -6.50
N PRO A 43 -9.43 -8.00 -5.55
CA PRO A 43 -10.66 -8.36 -4.85
C PRO A 43 -11.35 -7.16 -4.17
N ALA A 44 -10.57 -6.21 -3.66
CA ALA A 44 -11.08 -4.98 -3.04
C ALA A 44 -11.86 -4.09 -4.01
N ILE A 45 -11.37 -3.93 -5.25
CA ILE A 45 -12.03 -3.09 -6.27
C ILE A 45 -13.34 -3.72 -6.72
N ARG A 46 -13.36 -5.05 -6.93
CA ARG A 46 -14.62 -5.77 -7.19
C ARG A 46 -15.62 -5.59 -6.06
N TRP A 47 -15.14 -5.61 -4.81
CA TRP A 47 -16.00 -5.43 -3.65
C TRP A 47 -16.60 -4.02 -3.59
N LEU A 48 -15.80 -2.96 -3.83
CA LEU A 48 -16.27 -1.57 -3.87
C LEU A 48 -17.38 -1.39 -4.93
N PHE A 49 -17.16 -1.92 -6.14
CA PHE A 49 -18.17 -1.89 -7.20
C PHE A 49 -19.44 -2.66 -6.81
N ASN A 50 -19.31 -3.92 -6.37
CA ASN A 50 -20.46 -4.76 -6.02
C ASN A 50 -21.28 -4.23 -4.83
N LYS A 51 -20.67 -3.39 -3.98
CA LYS A 51 -21.36 -2.73 -2.87
C LYS A 51 -21.93 -1.35 -3.22
N GLY A 52 -21.73 -0.90 -4.46
CA GLY A 52 -22.26 0.38 -4.95
C GLY A 52 -21.48 1.60 -4.48
N TYR A 53 -20.27 1.42 -3.94
CA TYR A 53 -19.34 2.53 -3.66
C TYR A 53 -18.73 3.10 -4.94
N ILE A 54 -18.62 2.27 -5.97
CA ILE A 54 -18.33 2.68 -7.35
C ILE A 54 -19.49 2.22 -8.21
N LYS A 55 -20.05 3.11 -9.01
CA LYS A 55 -21.20 2.86 -9.90
C LYS A 55 -20.75 2.91 -11.34
N SER A 56 -21.51 2.24 -12.22
CA SER A 56 -21.24 2.18 -13.65
C SER A 56 -21.25 3.55 -14.33
N THR A 57 -21.89 4.57 -13.73
CA THR A 57 -21.93 5.93 -14.26
C THR A 57 -20.81 6.83 -13.76
N ASP A 58 -19.99 6.34 -12.80
CA ASP A 58 -18.98 7.18 -12.17
C ASP A 58 -17.79 7.41 -13.11
N LYS A 59 -17.27 8.63 -13.05
CA LYS A 59 -15.94 8.97 -13.57
C LYS A 59 -14.90 8.66 -12.51
N VAL A 60 -14.03 7.69 -12.77
CA VAL A 60 -13.15 7.08 -11.77
C VAL A 60 -11.68 7.35 -12.05
N LEU A 61 -10.92 7.71 -11.02
CA LEU A 61 -9.45 7.71 -11.05
C LEU A 61 -8.88 6.45 -10.38
N ASP A 62 -8.10 5.67 -11.13
CA ASP A 62 -7.26 4.57 -10.62
C ASP A 62 -5.82 5.09 -10.45
N TYR A 63 -5.47 5.49 -9.22
CA TYR A 63 -4.14 6.00 -8.86
C TYR A 63 -3.19 4.86 -8.52
N GLY A 64 -2.00 4.87 -9.12
CA GLY A 64 -1.05 3.77 -9.01
C GLY A 64 -1.54 2.52 -9.75
N ALA A 65 -2.16 2.72 -10.92
CA ALA A 65 -2.78 1.66 -11.73
C ALA A 65 -1.78 0.58 -12.21
N GLY A 66 -0.47 0.81 -12.06
CA GLY A 66 0.59 -0.05 -12.54
C GLY A 66 0.75 0.01 -14.05
N LYS A 67 1.63 -0.84 -14.60
CA LYS A 67 1.81 -0.99 -16.05
C LYS A 67 0.55 -1.51 -16.76
N PHE A 68 -0.25 -2.35 -16.10
CA PHE A 68 -1.34 -3.10 -16.74
C PHE A 68 -2.73 -2.48 -16.58
N GLY A 69 -2.95 -1.59 -15.60
CA GLY A 69 -4.27 -0.94 -15.41
C GLY A 69 -5.42 -1.92 -15.16
N ARG A 70 -5.15 -3.07 -14.52
CA ARG A 70 -6.11 -4.19 -14.40
C ARG A 70 -7.44 -3.81 -13.73
N ASN A 71 -7.39 -2.85 -12.79
CA ASN A 71 -8.59 -2.40 -12.08
C ASN A 71 -9.41 -1.49 -13.00
N GLY A 72 -8.77 -0.55 -13.68
CA GLY A 72 -9.43 0.27 -14.68
C GLY A 72 -10.02 -0.50 -15.85
N ILE A 73 -9.38 -1.57 -16.34
CA ILE A 73 -9.98 -2.45 -17.37
C ILE A 73 -11.30 -3.04 -16.86
N PHE A 74 -11.29 -3.66 -15.68
CA PHE A 74 -12.50 -4.23 -15.09
C PHE A 74 -13.62 -3.20 -14.92
N LEU A 75 -13.30 -2.01 -14.38
CA LEU A 75 -14.30 -0.97 -14.16
C LEU A 75 -14.88 -0.40 -15.46
N ARG A 76 -14.06 -0.27 -16.52
CA ARG A 76 -14.53 0.08 -17.87
C ARG A 76 -15.49 -0.97 -18.43
N GLU A 77 -15.20 -2.26 -18.24
CA GLU A 77 -16.11 -3.36 -18.61
C GLU A 77 -17.45 -3.29 -17.85
N GLN A 78 -17.46 -2.68 -16.66
CA GLN A 78 -18.68 -2.42 -15.89
C GLN A 78 -19.39 -1.10 -16.26
N GLY A 79 -18.87 -0.35 -17.24
CA GLY A 79 -19.45 0.89 -17.75
C GLY A 79 -18.84 2.19 -17.23
N CYS A 80 -17.91 2.13 -16.26
CA CYS A 80 -17.33 3.34 -15.66
C CYS A 80 -16.41 4.09 -16.66
N GLU A 81 -16.34 5.43 -16.55
CA GLU A 81 -15.35 6.23 -17.27
C GLU A 81 -14.06 6.30 -16.43
N VAL A 82 -13.07 5.46 -16.74
CA VAL A 82 -11.88 5.33 -15.88
C VAL A 82 -10.64 5.99 -16.48
N PHE A 83 -10.00 6.87 -15.71
CA PHE A 83 -8.65 7.36 -15.93
C PHE A 83 -7.65 6.55 -15.11
N CYS A 84 -6.68 5.92 -15.75
CA CYS A 84 -5.60 5.21 -15.08
C CYS A 84 -4.35 6.09 -15.02
N TYR A 85 -3.87 6.36 -13.81
CA TYR A 85 -2.69 7.17 -13.56
C TYR A 85 -1.68 6.38 -12.74
N ASP A 86 -0.42 6.41 -13.13
CA ASP A 86 0.67 5.91 -12.32
C ASP A 86 1.94 6.73 -12.58
N PRO A 87 2.37 7.60 -11.64
CA PRO A 87 3.56 8.42 -11.85
C PRO A 87 4.86 7.60 -11.88
N PHE A 88 4.83 6.36 -11.40
CA PHE A 88 5.99 5.47 -11.30
C PHE A 88 6.11 4.52 -12.49
N ASN A 89 5.00 3.96 -12.97
CA ASN A 89 4.96 2.92 -14.02
C ASN A 89 4.19 3.33 -15.28
N GLY A 90 3.57 4.51 -15.28
CA GLY A 90 2.81 5.02 -16.41
C GLY A 90 3.68 5.28 -17.63
N THR A 91 2.99 5.47 -18.76
CA THR A 91 3.58 5.76 -20.07
C THR A 91 2.97 7.03 -20.65
N ASP A 92 3.35 7.43 -21.86
CA ASP A 92 2.82 8.62 -22.54
C ASP A 92 1.38 8.45 -23.06
N LYS A 93 0.64 7.48 -22.51
CA LYS A 93 -0.78 7.28 -22.76
C LYS A 93 -1.61 8.35 -22.07
N ASN A 94 -2.82 8.60 -22.58
CA ASN A 94 -3.72 9.64 -22.12
C ASN A 94 -4.58 9.29 -20.88
N GLY A 95 -4.33 8.16 -20.21
CA GLY A 95 -5.06 7.72 -19.01
C GLY A 95 -6.41 7.04 -19.29
N TRP A 96 -7.10 7.43 -20.37
CA TRP A 96 -8.38 6.83 -20.77
C TRP A 96 -8.20 5.50 -21.50
N ASN A 97 -7.16 5.39 -22.33
CA ASN A 97 -6.87 4.19 -23.15
C ASN A 97 -5.61 3.44 -22.68
N GLY A 98 -5.23 3.64 -21.42
CA GLY A 98 -4.13 2.96 -20.74
C GLY A 98 -3.61 3.80 -19.58
N VAL A 99 -2.41 3.51 -19.09
CA VAL A 99 -1.91 4.16 -17.86
C VAL A 99 -1.02 5.35 -18.19
N ALA A 100 -1.49 6.54 -17.82
CA ALA A 100 -0.77 7.78 -17.98
C ALA A 100 0.32 7.92 -16.93
N LYS A 101 1.47 8.45 -17.34
CA LYS A 101 2.55 8.87 -16.43
C LYS A 101 2.31 10.26 -15.83
N THR A 102 1.61 11.10 -16.56
CA THR A 102 1.31 12.48 -16.16
C THR A 102 -0.18 12.67 -16.11
N ILE A 103 -0.66 13.37 -15.10
CA ILE A 103 -2.06 13.75 -15.00
C ILE A 103 -2.21 15.20 -15.48
N SER A 104 -2.77 15.37 -16.69
CA SER A 104 -3.18 16.68 -17.19
C SER A 104 -4.68 16.82 -16.96
N LEU A 105 -5.06 17.27 -15.77
CA LEU A 105 -6.46 17.37 -15.41
C LEU A 105 -7.10 18.57 -16.16
N PRO A 106 -8.19 18.35 -16.93
CA PRO A 106 -9.15 19.44 -17.11
C PRO A 106 -9.74 19.79 -15.75
N SER A 107 -10.34 20.97 -15.62
CA SER A 107 -10.92 21.56 -14.40
C SER A 107 -12.01 20.73 -13.69
N THR A 108 -12.23 19.47 -14.08
CA THR A 108 -13.30 18.60 -13.58
C THR A 108 -12.75 17.55 -12.62
N LEU A 109 -13.30 17.52 -11.41
CA LEU A 109 -13.07 16.46 -10.41
C LEU A 109 -13.69 15.13 -10.86
N PHE A 110 -13.08 14.02 -10.47
CA PHE A 110 -13.63 12.67 -10.60
C PHE A 110 -14.76 12.46 -9.57
N ASP A 111 -15.70 11.54 -9.84
CA ASP A 111 -16.70 11.14 -8.85
C ASP A 111 -16.04 10.31 -7.74
N VAL A 112 -15.17 9.38 -8.15
CA VAL A 112 -14.43 8.49 -7.24
C VAL A 112 -12.97 8.45 -7.65
N ALA A 113 -12.07 8.51 -6.68
CA ALA A 113 -10.68 8.13 -6.85
C ALA A 113 -10.35 6.97 -5.93
N PHE A 114 -9.40 6.13 -6.34
CA PHE A 114 -8.85 5.15 -5.43
C PHE A 114 -7.36 4.93 -5.66
N SER A 115 -6.67 4.52 -4.58
CA SER A 115 -5.34 3.94 -4.67
C SER A 115 -5.38 2.48 -4.23
N CYS A 116 -4.70 1.58 -4.95
CA CYS A 116 -4.76 0.15 -4.68
C CYS A 116 -3.38 -0.48 -4.51
N PHE A 117 -3.03 -0.80 -3.26
CA PHE A 117 -1.75 -1.38 -2.81
C PHE A 117 -0.51 -0.52 -3.04
N VAL A 118 -0.65 0.69 -3.61
CA VAL A 118 0.46 1.62 -3.82
C VAL A 118 1.03 2.14 -2.50
N LEU A 119 0.20 2.32 -1.47
CA LEU A 119 0.64 2.82 -0.16
C LEU A 119 1.59 1.83 0.54
N ASN A 120 1.45 0.53 0.26
CA ASN A 120 2.33 -0.51 0.82
C ASN A 120 3.75 -0.46 0.25
N VAL A 121 3.97 0.22 -0.88
CA VAL A 121 5.24 0.19 -1.62
C VAL A 121 5.91 1.57 -1.72
N VAL A 122 5.46 2.53 -0.92
CA VAL A 122 6.05 3.86 -0.82
C VAL A 122 6.36 4.22 0.63
N PRO A 123 7.39 5.03 0.89
CA PRO A 123 7.63 5.59 2.21
C PRO A 123 6.43 6.38 2.75
N PHE A 124 6.40 6.59 4.07
CA PHE A 124 5.31 7.31 4.73
C PHE A 124 5.09 8.73 4.19
N HIS A 125 6.16 9.50 3.96
CA HIS A 125 6.02 10.87 3.44
C HIS A 125 5.43 10.90 2.02
N THR A 126 5.78 9.92 1.18
CA THR A 126 5.17 9.74 -0.14
C THR A 126 3.72 9.27 -0.02
N GLU A 127 3.39 8.39 0.92
CA GLU A 127 2.00 8.03 1.23
C GLU A 127 1.16 9.27 1.55
N GLN A 128 1.65 10.17 2.41
CA GLN A 128 0.92 11.40 2.74
C GLN A 128 0.59 12.22 1.49
N SER A 129 1.57 12.32 0.59
CA SER A 129 1.41 13.08 -0.66
C SER A 129 0.41 12.40 -1.59
N ILE A 130 0.46 11.07 -1.73
CA ILE A 130 -0.48 10.29 -2.52
C ILE A 130 -1.90 10.43 -1.97
N ILE A 131 -2.09 10.29 -0.66
CA ILE A 131 -3.41 10.41 -0.03
C ILE A 131 -3.99 11.80 -0.31
N LYS A 132 -3.21 12.85 -0.07
CA LYS A 132 -3.63 14.23 -0.34
C LYS A 132 -3.99 14.43 -1.81
N GLU A 133 -3.16 13.92 -2.73
CA GLU A 133 -3.36 14.04 -4.17
C GLU A 133 -4.65 13.33 -4.61
N VAL A 134 -4.82 12.05 -4.24
CA VAL A 134 -6.02 11.25 -4.55
C VAL A 134 -7.28 11.90 -4.00
N ASN A 135 -7.26 12.35 -2.74
CA ASN A 135 -8.39 13.03 -2.11
C ASN A 135 -8.74 14.35 -2.80
N SER A 136 -7.75 15.05 -3.36
CA SER A 136 -7.99 16.33 -4.05
C SER A 136 -8.60 16.17 -5.44
N PHE A 137 -8.54 14.98 -6.03
CA PHE A 137 -8.98 14.74 -7.39
C PHE A 137 -10.43 14.24 -7.50
N ALA A 138 -11.06 13.83 -6.41
CA ALA A 138 -12.39 13.25 -6.46
C ALA A 138 -13.31 13.69 -5.32
N LYS A 139 -14.61 13.50 -5.53
CA LYS A 139 -15.63 13.70 -4.49
C LYS A 139 -15.52 12.65 -3.37
N TYR A 140 -15.21 11.40 -3.73
CA TYR A 140 -14.98 10.31 -2.80
C TYR A 140 -13.64 9.64 -3.08
N ALA A 141 -12.90 9.30 -2.04
CA ALA A 141 -11.60 8.65 -2.17
C ALA A 141 -11.51 7.38 -1.34
N PHE A 142 -11.03 6.30 -1.98
CA PHE A 142 -10.80 5.02 -1.33
C PHE A 142 -9.33 4.60 -1.39
N HIS A 143 -8.82 4.06 -0.30
CA HIS A 143 -7.45 3.57 -0.25
C HIS A 143 -7.43 2.12 0.17
N VAL A 144 -6.91 1.27 -0.71
CA VAL A 144 -6.79 -0.17 -0.48
C VAL A 144 -5.35 -0.49 -0.13
N THR A 145 -5.13 -1.15 1.00
CA THR A 145 -3.82 -1.61 1.45
C THR A 145 -3.82 -3.12 1.66
N ARG A 146 -2.64 -3.76 1.57
CA ARG A 146 -2.42 -5.13 2.07
C ARG A 146 -2.54 -5.13 3.60
N ASN A 147 -2.85 -6.28 4.18
CA ASN A 147 -3.11 -6.42 5.62
C ASN A 147 -2.03 -7.29 6.31
N THR A 148 -2.44 -8.11 7.27
CA THR A 148 -1.58 -8.96 8.11
C THR A 148 -0.87 -10.06 7.30
N ASP A 149 -1.28 -10.31 6.06
CA ASP A 149 -0.56 -11.19 5.15
C ASP A 149 0.88 -10.72 4.86
N ILE A 150 1.17 -9.43 5.03
CA ILE A 150 2.55 -8.92 5.01
C ILE A 150 3.34 -9.49 6.20
N PHE A 151 2.83 -9.37 7.42
CA PHE A 151 3.49 -9.84 8.63
C PHE A 151 3.88 -11.32 8.51
N ASP A 152 2.94 -12.18 8.12
CA ASP A 152 3.21 -13.61 7.95
C ASP A 152 4.29 -13.89 6.89
N SER A 153 4.29 -13.11 5.80
CA SER A 153 5.27 -13.23 4.74
C SER A 153 6.68 -12.82 5.21
N ILE A 154 6.75 -11.75 5.99
CA ILE A 154 8.01 -11.21 6.52
C ILE A 154 8.57 -12.10 7.62
N LYS A 155 7.74 -12.56 8.56
CA LYS A 155 8.13 -13.52 9.59
C LYS A 155 8.75 -14.77 8.97
N LYS A 156 8.13 -15.32 7.92
CA LYS A 156 8.68 -16.46 7.16
C LYS A 156 9.97 -16.14 6.41
N ALA A 157 10.15 -14.90 5.94
CA ALA A 157 11.36 -14.50 5.23
C ALA A 157 12.54 -14.33 6.21
N LEU A 158 12.31 -13.66 7.33
CA LEU A 158 13.29 -13.50 8.41
C LEU A 158 13.69 -14.85 9.00
N GLY A 159 12.73 -15.72 9.33
CA GLY A 159 13.01 -17.05 9.88
C GLY A 159 13.77 -17.99 8.92
N ARG A 160 13.69 -17.76 7.60
CA ARG A 160 14.47 -18.50 6.59
C ARG A 160 15.79 -17.81 6.24
N LYS A 161 16.12 -16.70 6.90
CA LYS A 161 17.25 -15.83 6.58
C LYS A 161 17.29 -15.43 5.10
N ASP A 162 16.14 -15.01 4.57
CA ASP A 162 16.05 -14.48 3.21
C ASP A 162 17.06 -13.35 3.01
N LYS A 163 17.87 -13.43 1.95
CA LYS A 163 19.00 -12.51 1.77
C LYS A 163 18.56 -11.06 1.62
N LEU A 164 17.44 -10.80 0.95
CA LEU A 164 16.97 -9.44 0.70
C LEU A 164 16.37 -8.86 1.97
N VAL A 165 15.42 -9.60 2.56
CA VAL A 165 14.70 -9.14 3.75
C VAL A 165 15.62 -9.06 4.96
N GLY A 166 16.43 -10.09 5.19
CA GLY A 166 17.37 -10.19 6.29
C GLY A 166 18.45 -9.12 6.22
N LYS A 167 19.07 -8.90 5.06
CA LYS A 167 20.05 -7.83 4.90
C LYS A 167 19.45 -6.47 5.17
N PHE A 168 18.26 -6.20 4.63
CA PHE A 168 17.60 -4.93 4.87
C PHE A 168 17.29 -4.71 6.36
N PHE A 169 16.78 -5.75 7.03
CA PHE A 169 16.55 -5.74 8.48
C PHE A 169 17.83 -5.42 9.26
N LEU A 170 18.93 -6.14 9.01
CA LEU A 170 20.20 -5.98 9.72
C LEU A 170 20.85 -4.61 9.49
N ASP A 171 20.81 -4.11 8.25
CA ASP A 171 21.50 -2.89 7.85
C ASP A 171 20.72 -1.62 8.22
N ASN A 172 19.38 -1.66 8.20
CA ASN A 172 18.55 -0.45 8.23
C ASN A 172 17.55 -0.40 9.39
N PHE A 173 17.38 -1.48 10.15
CA PHE A 173 16.37 -1.56 11.19
C PHE A 173 16.90 -2.06 12.54
N ALA A 174 17.64 -3.17 12.54
CA ALA A 174 18.00 -3.90 13.75
C ALA A 174 19.03 -3.17 14.62
N THR A 175 18.77 -3.14 15.93
CA THR A 175 19.74 -2.85 16.98
C THR A 175 20.70 -4.03 17.17
N ASP A 176 21.79 -3.85 17.91
CA ASP A 176 22.77 -4.93 18.12
C ASP A 176 22.15 -6.15 18.83
N LEU A 177 21.26 -5.93 19.81
CA LEU A 177 20.51 -7.02 20.45
C LEU A 177 19.61 -7.77 19.45
N GLU A 178 18.92 -7.05 18.56
CA GLU A 178 18.03 -7.66 17.57
C GLU A 178 18.82 -8.39 16.46
N LYS A 179 20.05 -7.96 16.17
CA LYS A 179 20.97 -8.71 15.29
C LYS A 179 21.33 -10.04 15.94
N GLU A 180 21.65 -10.07 17.24
CA GLU A 180 21.93 -11.30 17.98
C GLU A 180 20.71 -12.24 17.97
N GLN A 181 19.52 -11.70 18.26
CA GLN A 181 18.26 -12.45 18.23
C GLN A 181 17.94 -12.99 16.82
N TYR A 182 18.18 -12.21 15.77
CA TYR A 182 18.01 -12.65 14.38
C TYR A 182 18.95 -13.81 14.04
N GLU A 183 20.21 -13.74 14.45
CA GLU A 183 21.16 -14.81 14.19
C GLU A 183 20.82 -16.10 14.94
N ALA A 184 20.32 -15.98 16.17
CA ALA A 184 19.82 -17.09 16.99
C ALA A 184 18.47 -17.66 16.50
N GLY A 185 17.73 -16.94 15.65
CA GLY A 185 16.38 -17.33 15.21
C GLY A 185 15.29 -17.08 16.26
N GLU A 186 15.53 -16.10 17.15
CA GLU A 186 14.71 -15.80 18.34
C GLU A 186 14.06 -14.40 18.28
N LEU A 187 13.95 -13.80 17.09
CA LEU A 187 13.22 -12.53 16.94
C LEU A 187 11.77 -12.67 17.40
N ASP A 188 11.37 -11.77 18.29
CA ASP A 188 10.00 -11.68 18.76
C ASP A 188 9.04 -11.08 17.71
N GLU A 189 7.74 -11.30 17.92
CA GLU A 189 6.71 -10.86 16.97
C GLU A 189 6.54 -9.34 16.94
N ASP A 190 6.78 -8.64 18.04
CA ASP A 190 6.61 -7.19 18.14
C ASP A 190 7.67 -6.46 17.30
N THR A 191 8.93 -6.92 17.37
CA THR A 191 10.04 -6.43 16.54
C THR A 191 9.76 -6.66 15.05
N ILE A 192 9.22 -7.83 14.69
CA ILE A 192 8.85 -8.14 13.30
C ILE A 192 7.70 -7.24 12.82
N LEU A 193 6.71 -6.99 13.68
CA LEU A 193 5.59 -6.12 13.35
C LEU A 193 6.05 -4.68 13.18
N GLU A 194 6.89 -4.17 14.09
CA GLU A 194 7.50 -2.83 13.97
C GLU A 194 8.24 -2.71 12.62
N PHE A 195 9.05 -3.70 12.26
CA PHE A 195 9.73 -3.76 10.98
C PHE A 195 8.76 -3.69 9.77
N CYS A 196 7.61 -4.35 9.85
CA CYS A 196 6.57 -4.28 8.82
C CYS A 196 5.90 -2.90 8.70
N MET A 197 5.89 -2.08 9.75
CA MET A 197 5.30 -0.73 9.70
C MET A 197 6.21 0.25 8.95
N TYR A 198 7.53 0.05 9.01
CA TYR A 198 8.53 0.96 8.44
C TYR A 198 9.12 0.49 7.10
N GLY A 199 9.10 -0.82 6.81
CA GLY A 199 9.87 -1.38 5.71
C GLY A 199 9.26 -1.19 4.32
N VAL A 200 9.97 -0.53 3.41
CA VAL A 200 9.65 -0.55 1.97
C VAL A 200 10.93 -0.72 1.20
N GLN A 201 11.05 -1.82 0.46
CA GLN A 201 12.06 -1.96 -0.59
C GLN A 201 11.38 -2.64 -1.78
N THR A 202 11.35 -2.04 -2.97
CA THR A 202 10.74 -2.63 -4.18
C THR A 202 11.68 -2.34 -5.36
N SER A 203 11.73 -3.00 -6.52
CA SER A 203 10.87 -3.97 -7.20
C SER A 203 10.81 -5.37 -6.60
N LYS A 204 9.61 -5.79 -6.20
CA LYS A 204 9.24 -7.19 -5.98
C LYS A 204 10.11 -7.97 -5.00
N GLY A 205 10.60 -7.26 -3.98
CA GLY A 205 10.84 -7.80 -2.65
C GLY A 205 10.91 -6.71 -1.57
N PHE A 206 9.86 -6.68 -0.73
CA PHE A 206 9.57 -5.97 0.55
C PHE A 206 8.55 -4.79 0.55
N GLN A 207 7.53 -4.89 1.42
CA GLN A 207 6.37 -3.98 1.50
C GLN A 207 6.08 -3.66 2.96
N ARG A 208 5.44 -2.50 3.24
CA ARG A 208 4.98 -2.16 4.60
C ARG A 208 3.48 -2.29 4.77
N ILE A 209 3.07 -2.25 6.04
CA ILE A 209 1.70 -2.07 6.51
C ILE A 209 1.45 -0.56 6.75
N PRO A 210 0.64 0.12 5.93
CA PRO A 210 0.34 1.53 6.12
C PRO A 210 -0.57 1.80 7.31
N CYS A 211 -0.33 2.91 8.01
CA CYS A 211 -1.11 3.34 9.17
C CYS A 211 -2.28 4.28 8.76
N CYS A 212 -3.20 3.85 7.91
CA CYS A 212 -4.26 4.74 7.41
C CYS A 212 -5.21 5.25 8.51
N GLU A 213 -5.55 4.43 9.52
CA GLU A 213 -6.40 4.83 10.66
C GLU A 213 -5.80 6.00 11.46
N LYS A 214 -4.49 5.97 11.74
CA LYS A 214 -3.78 7.05 12.46
C LYS A 214 -3.72 8.36 11.68
N GLN A 215 -4.04 8.33 10.38
CA GLN A 215 -4.14 9.49 9.51
C GLN A 215 -5.58 10.03 9.41
N GLY A 216 -6.51 9.51 10.21
CA GLY A 216 -7.90 9.94 10.26
C GLY A 216 -8.82 9.25 9.26
N MET A 217 -8.32 8.25 8.51
CA MET A 217 -9.12 7.55 7.51
C MET A 217 -10.01 6.50 8.15
N LYS A 218 -11.22 6.35 7.63
CA LYS A 218 -12.23 5.42 8.16
C LYS A 218 -12.07 4.04 7.54
N LEU A 219 -11.89 3.02 8.37
CA LEU A 219 -11.87 1.62 7.91
C LEU A 219 -13.28 1.16 7.47
N LEU A 220 -13.42 0.77 6.21
CA LEU A 220 -14.67 0.22 5.65
C LEU A 220 -14.70 -1.31 5.66
N ARG A 221 -13.54 -1.94 5.43
CA ARG A 221 -13.43 -3.40 5.34
C ARG A 221 -12.04 -3.87 5.74
N SER A 222 -11.98 -4.95 6.49
CA SER A 222 -10.76 -5.68 6.81
C SER A 222 -10.93 -7.16 6.46
N THR A 223 -9.90 -7.75 5.87
CA THR A 223 -9.77 -9.18 5.57
C THR A 223 -8.32 -9.60 5.79
N GLY A 224 -8.00 -10.90 5.87
CA GLY A 224 -6.61 -11.33 6.01
C GLY A 224 -5.65 -10.81 4.92
N GLY A 225 -6.14 -10.50 3.71
CA GLY A 225 -5.28 -10.07 2.60
C GLY A 225 -5.33 -8.57 2.24
N PHE A 226 -6.34 -7.84 2.70
CA PHE A 226 -6.46 -6.41 2.40
C PHE A 226 -7.38 -5.67 3.37
N LYS A 227 -7.13 -4.36 3.49
CA LYS A 227 -8.03 -3.37 4.11
C LYS A 227 -8.50 -2.35 3.07
N ILE A 228 -9.67 -1.77 3.29
CA ILE A 228 -10.23 -0.67 2.49
C ILE A 228 -10.55 0.49 3.43
N TYR A 229 -10.06 1.66 3.09
CA TYR A 229 -10.26 2.91 3.81
C TYR A 229 -11.02 3.93 2.95
N GLU A 230 -11.82 4.76 3.61
CA GLU A 230 -12.49 5.95 3.07
C GLU A 230 -11.87 7.19 3.71
N SER A 231 -11.54 8.19 2.86
CA SER A 231 -11.08 9.51 3.27
C SER A 231 -12.23 10.50 3.39
#